data_AF-A0A4U9D0H1-F1
#
_entry.id   AF-A0A4U9D0H1-F1
#
_cell.length_a   1.000
_cell.length_b   1.000
_cell.length_c   1.000
_cell.angle_alpha   90.00
_cell.angle_beta   90.00
_cell.angle_gamma   90.00
#
_symmetry.space_group_name_H-M   'P 1'
#
loop_
_entity.id
_entity.type
_entity.pdbx_description
1 polymer ?
#
loop_
_entity_poly.entity_id
_entity_poly.type
_entity_poly.pdbx_seq_one_letter_code
_entity_poly.pdbx_strand_id
1 'polypeptide(L)'
;MNRQVCYNVQTAVDTKNHLIVAHEVTNTTDNGQLGSVATLAQKAVGRKDITVLADKGYYSRSDIKTVLDSGAVALVPKGDTSGAERKGLYNRSMFRYNREKDVYVCPMGNELQNRFTS
;
A
#
# COMPACT_ATOMS: atom_id res chain seq x y z
N MET A 1 12.79 25.11 -7.68
CA MET A 1 11.87 24.22 -8.41
C MET A 1 12.71 23.13 -9.05
N ASN A 2 12.84 21.97 -8.40
CA ASN A 2 13.66 20.88 -8.94
C ASN A 2 12.93 20.26 -10.14
N ARG A 3 13.52 20.39 -11.33
CA ARG A 3 12.97 19.82 -12.56
C ARG A 3 13.38 18.34 -12.59
N GLN A 4 12.50 17.46 -12.10
CA GLN A 4 12.75 16.03 -12.10
C GLN A 4 12.37 15.47 -13.49
N VAL A 5 13.38 15.17 -14.31
CA VAL A 5 13.19 14.57 -15.64
C VAL A 5 13.16 13.06 -15.47
N CYS A 6 12.01 12.54 -15.03
CA CYS A 6 11.79 11.10 -14.89
C CYS A 6 10.39 10.78 -15.40
N TYR A 7 10.27 9.73 -16.22
CA TYR A 7 9.00 9.16 -16.62
C TYR A 7 8.95 7.71 -16.16
N ASN A 8 7.82 7.31 -15.61
CA ASN A 8 7.55 5.95 -15.16
C ASN A 8 6.23 5.50 -15.79
N VAL A 9 6.15 4.25 -16.22
CA VAL A 9 4.93 3.68 -16.82
C VAL A 9 4.34 2.69 -15.84
N GLN A 10 3.16 3.01 -15.34
CA GLN A 10 2.37 2.14 -14.50
C GLN A 10 1.51 1.26 -15.40
N THR A 11 1.52 -0.06 -15.22
CA THR A 11 0.84 -1.00 -16.12
C THR A 11 0.03 -2.02 -15.34
N ALA A 12 -1.23 -2.22 -15.73
CA ALA A 12 -2.08 -3.30 -15.22
C ALA A 12 -2.20 -4.42 -16.26
N VAL A 13 -1.95 -5.64 -15.82
CA VAL A 13 -2.00 -6.85 -16.67
C VAL A 13 -3.08 -7.79 -16.12
N ASP A 14 -3.96 -8.27 -16.99
CA ASP A 14 -4.88 -9.34 -16.66
C ASP A 14 -4.11 -10.66 -16.52
N THR A 15 -4.21 -11.29 -15.36
CA THR A 15 -3.47 -12.52 -15.05
C THR A 15 -4.00 -13.74 -15.78
N LYS A 16 -5.26 -13.72 -16.23
CA LYS A 16 -5.88 -14.84 -16.93
C LYS A 16 -5.46 -14.92 -18.39
N ASN A 17 -5.51 -13.81 -19.11
CA ASN A 17 -5.23 -13.76 -20.54
C ASN A 17 -3.86 -13.14 -20.88
N HIS A 18 -3.11 -12.67 -19.87
CA HIS A 18 -1.80 -12.02 -20.03
C HIS A 18 -1.84 -10.77 -20.91
N LEU A 19 -2.96 -10.03 -20.87
CA LEU A 19 -3.16 -8.81 -21.64
C LEU A 19 -2.91 -7.58 -20.78
N ILE A 20 -2.24 -6.57 -21.33
CA ILE A 20 -2.18 -5.24 -20.72
C ILE A 20 -3.57 -4.61 -20.87
N VAL A 21 -4.25 -4.35 -19.77
CA VAL A 21 -5.62 -3.81 -19.75
C VAL A 21 -5.64 -2.31 -19.48
N ALA A 22 -4.63 -1.77 -18.80
CA ALA A 22 -4.49 -0.34 -18.55
C ALA A 22 -3.03 0.05 -18.41
N HIS A 23 -2.71 1.29 -18.75
CA HIS A 23 -1.42 1.89 -18.47
C HIS A 23 -1.56 3.40 -18.21
N GLU A 24 -0.64 3.96 -17.45
CA GLU A 24 -0.56 5.40 -17.16
C GLU A 24 0.91 5.83 -17.11
N VAL A 25 1.24 6.96 -17.74
CA VAL A 25 2.60 7.53 -17.72
C VAL A 25 2.63 8.63 -16.68
N THR A 26 3.52 8.48 -15.70
CA THR A 26 3.67 9.40 -14.57
C THR A 26 5.11 9.92 -14.52
N ASN A 27 5.32 10.99 -13.75
CA ASN A 27 6.66 11.50 -13.43
C ASN A 27 7.01 11.31 -11.95
N THR A 28 6.30 10.41 -11.28
CA THR A 28 6.38 10.11 -9.85
C THR A 28 6.77 8.65 -9.62
N THR A 29 7.04 8.30 -8.36
CA THR A 29 7.27 6.92 -7.93
C THR A 29 5.98 6.10 -7.95
N ASP A 30 6.10 4.78 -7.83
CA ASP A 30 4.96 3.84 -7.79
C ASP A 30 4.05 4.06 -6.55
N ASN A 31 4.62 4.61 -5.47
CA ASN A 31 3.85 4.97 -4.30
C ASN A 31 2.76 6.00 -4.65
N GLY A 32 1.50 5.68 -4.39
CA GLY A 32 0.38 6.55 -4.71
C GLY A 32 -0.27 6.29 -6.08
N GLN A 33 0.17 5.28 -6.84
CA GLN A 33 -0.36 4.94 -8.16
C GLN A 33 -1.29 3.72 -8.17
N LEU A 34 -1.42 2.99 -7.05
CA LEU A 34 -2.20 1.75 -7.00
C LEU A 34 -3.69 2.03 -7.26
N GLY A 35 -4.23 3.09 -6.64
CA GLY A 35 -5.65 3.43 -6.75
C GLY A 35 -6.05 3.88 -8.15
N SER A 36 -5.23 4.71 -8.81
CA SER A 36 -5.52 5.21 -10.16
C SER A 36 -5.49 4.06 -11.18
N VAL A 37 -4.43 3.25 -11.16
CA VAL A 37 -4.22 2.13 -12.09
C VAL A 37 -5.28 1.05 -11.88
N ALA A 38 -5.65 0.73 -10.64
CA ALA A 38 -6.73 -0.20 -10.34
C ALA A 38 -8.07 0.26 -10.92
N THR A 39 -8.38 1.56 -10.82
CA THR A 39 -9.61 2.14 -11.38
C THR A 39 -9.62 2.06 -12.91
N LEU A 40 -8.49 2.34 -13.56
CA LEU A 40 -8.34 2.18 -15.00
C LEU A 40 -8.52 0.71 -15.43
N ALA A 41 -7.94 -0.23 -14.68
CA ALA A 41 -8.09 -1.66 -14.93
C ALA A 41 -9.55 -2.12 -14.78
N GLN A 42 -10.25 -1.70 -13.72
CA GLN A 42 -11.69 -1.99 -13.54
C GLN A 42 -12.52 -1.50 -14.73
N LYS A 43 -12.24 -0.28 -15.21
CA LYS A 43 -12.93 0.30 -16.38
C LYS A 43 -12.65 -0.48 -17.66
N ALA A 44 -11.39 -0.87 -17.90
CA ALA A 44 -10.98 -1.61 -19.09
C ALA A 44 -11.57 -3.03 -19.13
N VAL A 45 -11.60 -3.71 -17.97
CA VAL A 45 -12.15 -5.07 -17.85
C VAL A 45 -13.68 -5.07 -17.71
N GLY A 46 -14.29 -3.92 -17.39
CA GLY A 46 -15.74 -3.77 -17.21
C GLY A 46 -16.25 -4.42 -15.91
N ARG A 47 -15.40 -4.56 -14.89
CA ARG A 47 -15.73 -5.20 -13.61
C ARG A 47 -15.17 -4.41 -12.44
N LYS A 48 -15.95 -4.31 -11.36
CA LYS A 48 -15.51 -3.68 -10.10
C LYS A 48 -14.85 -4.69 -9.15
N ASP A 49 -15.35 -5.91 -9.13
CA ASP A 49 -14.94 -7.00 -8.24
C ASP A 49 -13.62 -7.66 -8.69
N ILE A 50 -12.54 -6.88 -8.79
CA ILE A 50 -11.22 -7.39 -9.17
C ILE A 50 -10.30 -7.52 -7.95
N THR A 51 -9.34 -8.46 -8.03
CA THR A 51 -8.22 -8.53 -7.08
C THR A 51 -6.98 -7.97 -7.75
N VAL A 52 -6.41 -6.93 -7.15
CA VAL A 52 -5.21 -6.24 -7.63
C VAL A 52 -4.00 -6.77 -6.87
N LEU A 53 -3.03 -7.30 -7.60
CA LEU A 53 -1.72 -7.69 -7.08
C LEU A 53 -0.72 -6.59 -7.44
N ALA A 54 0.06 -6.12 -6.47
CA ALA A 54 1.13 -5.17 -6.73
C ALA A 54 2.32 -5.41 -5.80
N ASP A 55 3.50 -4.92 -6.21
CA ASP A 55 4.70 -5.03 -5.39
C ASP A 55 4.69 -4.06 -4.20
N LYS A 56 5.71 -4.17 -3.34
CA LYS A 56 5.84 -3.34 -2.12
C LYS A 56 5.96 -1.83 -2.39
N GLY A 57 6.40 -1.41 -3.59
CA GLY A 57 6.54 0.00 -3.98
C GLY A 57 5.19 0.71 -4.05
N TYR A 58 4.15 -0.03 -4.42
CA TYR A 58 2.76 0.43 -4.46
C TYR A 58 2.08 0.46 -3.08
N TYR A 59 2.77 0.08 -2.00
CA TYR A 59 2.15 0.06 -0.67
C TYR A 59 1.85 1.48 -0.16
N SER A 60 0.58 1.87 -0.25
CA SER A 60 0.05 3.10 0.32
C SER A 60 -1.29 2.82 0.99
N ARG A 61 -1.46 3.25 2.24
CA ARG A 61 -2.73 3.03 2.97
C ARG A 61 -3.90 3.78 2.34
N SER A 62 -3.65 4.99 1.83
CA SER A 62 -4.68 5.78 1.14
C SER A 62 -5.14 5.05 -0.11
N ASP A 63 -4.21 4.54 -0.90
CA ASP A 63 -4.55 3.84 -2.14
C ASP A 63 -5.23 2.51 -1.87
N ILE A 64 -4.75 1.74 -0.90
CA ILE A 64 -5.40 0.49 -0.49
C ILE A 64 -6.85 0.77 -0.07
N LYS A 65 -7.10 1.86 0.66
CA LYS A 65 -8.46 2.30 1.00
C LYS A 65 -9.25 2.68 -0.26
N THR A 66 -8.68 3.44 -1.18
CA THR A 66 -9.33 3.80 -2.46
C THR A 66 -9.72 2.57 -3.28
N VAL A 67 -8.86 1.55 -3.35
CA VAL A 67 -9.15 0.29 -4.05
C VAL A 67 -10.27 -0.49 -3.35
N LEU A 68 -10.26 -0.54 -2.01
CA LEU A 68 -11.33 -1.17 -1.24
C LEU A 68 -12.68 -0.45 -1.43
N ASP A 69 -12.66 0.89 -1.37
CA ASP A 69 -13.85 1.73 -1.55
C ASP A 69 -14.42 1.61 -2.99
N SER A 70 -13.59 1.25 -4.00
CA SER A 70 -14.05 1.01 -5.38
C SER A 70 -14.69 -0.37 -5.60
N GLY A 71 -14.69 -1.23 -4.58
CA GLY A 71 -15.21 -2.61 -4.63
C GLY A 71 -14.20 -3.66 -5.08
N ALA A 72 -12.93 -3.30 -5.18
CA ALA A 72 -11.82 -4.23 -5.45
C ALA A 72 -11.10 -4.64 -4.17
N VAL A 73 -10.23 -5.64 -4.27
CA VAL A 73 -9.33 -6.07 -3.20
C VAL A 73 -7.89 -5.79 -3.61
N ALA A 74 -7.08 -5.22 -2.72
CA ALA A 74 -5.65 -5.00 -2.95
C ALA A 74 -4.81 -5.98 -2.12
N LEU A 75 -3.96 -6.75 -2.79
CA LEU A 75 -2.95 -7.62 -2.16
C LEU A 75 -1.57 -7.04 -2.43
N VAL A 76 -1.06 -6.26 -1.47
CA VAL A 76 0.21 -5.54 -1.59
C VAL A 76 1.08 -5.83 -0.36
N PRO A 77 2.31 -6.35 -0.54
CA PRO A 77 3.21 -6.58 0.58
C PRO A 77 3.51 -5.28 1.33
N LYS A 78 3.34 -5.31 2.65
CA LYS A 78 3.73 -4.19 3.51
C LYS A 78 5.25 -4.14 3.64
N GLY A 79 5.87 -3.10 3.09
CA GLY A 79 7.28 -2.82 3.31
C GLY A 79 7.55 -2.25 4.71
N ASP A 80 8.73 -2.57 5.24
CA ASP A 80 9.27 -1.88 6.42
C ASP A 80 10.08 -0.67 5.98
N THR A 81 9.52 0.51 6.17
CA THR A 81 10.17 1.78 5.81
C THR A 81 10.92 2.40 6.98
N SER A 82 10.80 1.83 8.19
CA SER A 82 11.49 2.37 9.34
C SER A 82 12.93 1.88 9.30
N GLY A 83 13.87 2.79 9.00
CA GLY A 83 15.30 2.50 9.15
C GLY A 83 15.73 2.24 10.60
N ALA A 84 14.79 1.99 11.50
CA ALA A 84 14.95 1.71 12.92
C ALA A 84 15.83 0.48 13.14
N GLU A 85 15.57 -0.61 12.42
CA GLU A 85 16.33 -1.86 12.56
C GLU A 85 17.82 -1.65 12.24
N ARG A 86 18.13 -0.93 11.16
CA ARG A 86 19.51 -0.57 10.79
C ARG A 86 20.19 0.31 11.84
N LYS A 87 19.41 1.06 12.62
CA LYS A 87 19.88 1.93 13.72
C LYS A 87 19.88 1.21 15.07
N GLY A 88 19.57 -0.09 15.13
CA GLY A 88 19.44 -0.84 16.39
C GLY A 88 18.24 -0.41 17.24
N LEU A 89 17.28 0.30 16.67
CA LEU A 89 16.07 0.78 17.35
C LEU A 89 14.92 -0.23 17.17
N TYR A 90 13.96 -0.20 18.11
CA TYR A 90 12.80 -1.07 18.01
C TYR A 90 11.91 -0.71 16.83
N ASN A 91 11.73 -1.67 15.93
CA ASN A 91 10.80 -1.60 14.83
C ASN A 91 9.36 -1.79 15.31
N ARG A 92 8.39 -1.17 14.64
CA ARG A 92 6.95 -1.39 14.87
C ARG A 92 6.57 -2.87 14.81
N SER A 93 7.22 -3.67 13.96
CA SER A 93 6.97 -5.12 13.86
C SER A 93 7.18 -5.88 15.19
N MET A 94 8.00 -5.34 16.10
CA MET A 94 8.25 -5.93 17.41
C MET A 94 7.22 -5.54 18.47
N PHE A 95 6.31 -4.61 18.17
CA PHE A 95 5.21 -4.24 19.05
C PHE A 95 3.96 -5.06 18.70
N ARG A 96 3.44 -5.81 19.67
CA ARG A 96 2.25 -6.66 19.49
C ARG A 96 1.00 -5.87 19.87
N TYR A 97 0.00 -5.86 19.00
CA TYR A 97 -1.28 -5.21 19.32
C TYR A 97 -2.20 -6.18 20.07
N ASN A 98 -2.65 -5.80 21.26
CA ASN A 98 -3.67 -6.50 22.03
C ASN A 98 -5.04 -5.85 21.73
N ARG A 99 -5.91 -6.59 21.03
CA ARG A 99 -7.27 -6.13 20.67
C ARG A 99 -8.22 -6.01 21.85
N GLU A 100 -8.09 -6.85 22.88
CA GLU A 100 -9.01 -6.86 24.02
C GLU A 100 -8.87 -5.61 24.87
N LYS A 101 -7.64 -5.12 25.01
CA LYS A 101 -7.30 -3.94 25.81
C LYS A 101 -7.09 -2.66 24.97
N ASP A 102 -7.11 -2.77 23.64
CA ASP A 102 -6.74 -1.70 22.70
C ASP A 102 -5.36 -1.05 23.00
N VAL A 103 -4.35 -1.87 23.30
CA VAL A 103 -2.98 -1.41 23.61
C VAL A 103 -1.93 -2.12 22.79
N TYR A 104 -0.76 -1.48 22.64
CA TYR A 104 0.43 -2.14 22.10
C TYR A 104 1.31 -2.65 23.24
N VAL A 105 1.80 -3.88 23.15
CA VAL A 105 2.80 -4.45 24.05
C VAL A 105 4.17 -4.29 23.40
N CYS A 106 5.10 -3.65 24.12
CA CYS A 106 6.45 -3.44 23.62
C CYS A 106 7.31 -4.73 23.74
N PRO A 107 8.50 -4.77 23.11
CA PRO A 107 9.36 -5.96 23.13
C PRO A 107 9.81 -6.39 24.54
N MET A 108 9.78 -5.47 25.52
CA MET A 108 10.07 -5.75 26.93
C MET A 108 8.85 -6.24 27.73
N GLY A 109 7.69 -6.43 27.08
CA GLY A 109 6.47 -6.92 27.73
C GLY A 109 5.61 -5.84 28.39
N ASN A 110 6.01 -4.57 28.34
CA ASN A 110 5.24 -3.48 28.93
C ASN A 110 4.11 -3.01 28.00
N GLU A 111 2.97 -2.64 28.58
CA GLU A 111 1.82 -2.08 27.85
C GLU A 111 2.02 -0.59 27.55
N LEU A 112 1.78 -0.19 26.30
CA LEU A 112 1.76 1.18 25.83
C LEU A 112 0.31 1.65 25.73
N GLN A 113 -0.10 2.47 26.69
CA GLN A 113 -1.44 3.05 26.72
C GLN A 113 -1.62 4.07 25.58
N ASN A 114 -2.79 4.03 24.93
CA ASN A 114 -3.20 5.04 23.98
C ASN A 114 -3.46 6.36 24.73
N ARG A 115 -2.68 7.41 24.43
CA ARG A 115 -2.77 8.73 25.07
C ARG A 115 -3.30 9.82 24.14
N PHE A 116 -3.68 9.47 22.91
CA PHE A 116 -4.23 10.43 21.97
C PHE A 116 -5.74 10.46 22.11
N THR A 117 -6.24 11.45 22.86
CA THR A 117 -7.61 11.96 22.68
C THR A 117 -7.62 12.81 21.42
N SER A 118 -8.43 12.43 20.43
CA SER A 118 -8.78 13.31 19.30
C SER A 118 -9.54 14.54 19.78
#